data_AF-A0A7T3V699-F1
#
_entry.id   AF-A0A7T3V699-F1
#
_cell.length_a   1.000
_cell.length_b   1.000
_cell.length_c   1.000
_cell.angle_alpha   90.00
_cell.angle_beta   90.00
_cell.angle_gamma   90.00
#
_symmetry.space_group_name_H-M   'P 1'
#
loop_
_entity.id
_entity.type
_entity.pdbx_description
1 polymer ?
#
loop_
_entity_poly.entity_id
_entity_poly.type
_entity_poly.pdbx_seq_one_letter_code
_entity_poly.pdbx_strand_id
1 'polypeptide(L)'
;MAVKKIPVFLCCFFLLFSEIPVFSQEVAFDSEILTEDAVGESETPVLKKHPLVGISGMLVANGVISGWNRFVTRSSWAQVTLDDILNFPNRTVSFDTDWYWTNFVLHPYQGALYYMGARNSNMNMLESFLVTCAGSAIWEWGCELNAPSINDLVYTTVGAFAVGEMLSRLSVEAAAKSGFWSVVINPMRLYTVPLTGEKPSGTTGNLRSLSLLAGMGCAAGGGFSGGDFDDSVEVFPAFGRAEANVVYGNPFALESSVPYGQFDLKAGFAVGRGSGVGVEKLDKLLMYDIHIFSDGMFFSFAPDWGENTDTTIGMSMLYDFMLHSFMEFSSLAPAFAIKQKVYLEGADFGWQTHLGAVLLGTSDYYYLRREKIPTDTSRGTVRDYGYTCGAEAAAALSFATPGGLSASLDLRAYGMYKYPFQKQWCDDTGIELFALADLCVEYAVSDTISMGISNTIFAKTCFFDEMPNASYALYSGSVYTRIRFI
;
A
#
# COMPACT_ATOMS: atom_id res chain seq x y z
N MET A 1 2.22 -1.83 28.77
CA MET A 1 0.81 -2.27 28.89
C MET A 1 0.00 -1.92 27.63
N ALA A 2 0.51 -2.23 26.43
CA ALA A 2 -0.05 -1.77 25.15
C ALA A 2 -0.72 -2.86 24.30
N VAL A 3 -0.57 -4.14 24.66
CA VAL A 3 -0.99 -5.30 23.84
C VAL A 3 -2.51 -5.49 23.77
N LYS A 4 -3.30 -4.85 24.64
CA LYS A 4 -4.76 -5.07 24.71
C LYS A 4 -5.59 -4.38 23.61
N LYS A 5 -5.02 -3.53 22.76
CA LYS A 5 -5.77 -2.77 21.72
C LYS A 5 -5.59 -3.31 20.29
N ILE A 6 -4.63 -4.20 20.05
CA ILE A 6 -4.26 -4.71 18.71
C ILE A 6 -5.37 -5.58 18.07
N PRO A 7 -6.02 -6.53 18.79
CA PRO A 7 -7.03 -7.38 18.15
C PRO A 7 -8.32 -6.65 17.81
N VAL A 8 -8.67 -5.62 18.59
CA VAL A 8 -9.96 -4.91 18.46
C VAL A 8 -9.95 -3.97 17.26
N PHE A 9 -8.83 -3.31 16.96
CA PHE A 9 -8.75 -2.38 15.82
C PHE A 9 -8.70 -3.11 14.47
N LEU A 10 -7.99 -4.24 14.40
CA LEU A 10 -7.99 -5.14 13.23
C LEU A 10 -9.39 -5.75 13.01
N CYS A 11 -10.07 -6.23 14.06
CA CYS A 11 -11.44 -6.73 13.93
C CYS A 11 -12.44 -5.65 13.49
N CYS A 12 -12.30 -4.40 13.92
CA CYS A 12 -13.25 -3.33 13.54
C CYS A 12 -13.09 -2.86 12.08
N PHE A 13 -11.89 -2.90 11.51
CA PHE A 13 -11.69 -2.59 10.09
C PHE A 13 -12.21 -3.72 9.18
N PHE A 14 -12.14 -4.97 9.64
CA PHE A 14 -12.60 -6.14 8.89
C PHE A 14 -14.08 -6.51 9.07
N LEU A 15 -14.72 -6.11 10.16
CA LEU A 15 -16.19 -6.24 10.31
C LEU A 15 -16.97 -5.39 9.28
N LEU A 16 -16.33 -4.41 8.64
CA LEU A 16 -16.89 -3.68 7.49
C LEU A 16 -16.86 -4.49 6.18
N PHE A 17 -16.06 -5.57 6.10
CA PHE A 17 -15.95 -6.45 4.93
C PHE A 17 -16.61 -7.83 5.12
N SER A 18 -17.01 -8.20 6.33
CA SER A 18 -17.62 -9.52 6.60
C SER A 18 -19.11 -9.61 6.30
N GLU A 19 -19.80 -8.50 6.02
CA GLU A 19 -21.21 -8.48 5.64
C GLU A 19 -21.39 -8.15 4.15
N ILE A 20 -20.82 -8.98 3.28
CA ILE A 20 -21.16 -9.01 1.85
C ILE A 20 -22.40 -9.89 1.69
N PRO A 21 -23.63 -9.35 1.51
CA PRO A 21 -24.67 -10.12 0.87
C PRO A 21 -24.24 -10.35 -0.59
N VAL A 22 -24.11 -11.63 -0.95
CA VAL A 22 -23.93 -12.09 -2.32
C VAL A 22 -25.12 -11.58 -3.14
N PHE A 23 -24.90 -10.56 -3.97
CA PHE A 23 -25.90 -10.12 -4.95
C PHE A 23 -25.85 -11.05 -6.16
N SER A 24 -26.71 -12.07 -6.16
CA SER A 24 -27.17 -12.68 -7.41
C SER A 24 -28.30 -11.81 -7.96
N GLN A 25 -27.99 -10.95 -8.92
CA GLN A 25 -29.00 -10.40 -9.80
C GLN A 25 -28.52 -10.59 -11.23
N GLU A 26 -29.18 -11.50 -11.95
CA GLU A 26 -29.01 -11.68 -13.38
C GLU A 26 -29.30 -10.33 -14.06
N VAL A 27 -28.26 -9.69 -14.57
CA VAL A 27 -28.39 -8.59 -15.52
C VAL A 27 -28.30 -9.22 -16.89
N ALA A 28 -29.44 -9.29 -17.58
CA ALA A 28 -29.48 -9.63 -18.99
C ALA A 28 -28.66 -8.59 -19.77
N PHE A 29 -27.60 -9.04 -20.44
CA PHE A 29 -26.87 -8.24 -21.41
C PHE A 29 -27.64 -8.29 -22.74
N ASP A 30 -28.30 -7.19 -23.09
CA ASP A 30 -28.68 -6.95 -24.48
C ASP A 30 -27.42 -6.55 -25.25
N SER A 31 -27.01 -7.41 -26.17
CA SER A 31 -25.92 -7.16 -27.10
C SER A 31 -26.44 -6.35 -28.29
N GLU A 32 -26.48 -5.02 -28.17
CA GLU A 32 -26.48 -4.17 -29.35
C GLU A 32 -25.04 -3.80 -29.70
N ILE A 33 -24.63 -4.27 -30.88
CA ILE A 33 -23.39 -3.91 -31.56
C ILE A 33 -23.44 -2.41 -31.84
N LEU A 34 -22.72 -1.61 -31.05
CA LEU A 34 -22.47 -0.22 -31.38
C LEU A 34 -21.35 -0.16 -32.42
N THR A 35 -21.76 0.03 -33.66
CA THR A 35 -20.91 0.40 -34.79
C THR A 35 -20.15 1.70 -34.48
N GLU A 36 -18.86 1.70 -34.82
CA GLU A 36 -18.00 2.89 -34.89
C GLU A 36 -18.67 3.96 -35.77
N ASP A 37 -19.18 5.03 -35.16
CA ASP A 37 -19.35 6.34 -35.79
C ASP A 37 -19.82 7.35 -34.72
N ALA A 38 -18.85 7.97 -34.01
CA ALA A 38 -18.96 9.33 -33.45
C ALA A 38 -17.66 9.69 -32.70
N VAL A 39 -16.61 10.09 -33.44
CA VAL A 39 -15.58 10.98 -32.87
C VAL A 39 -16.19 12.38 -32.82
N GLY A 40 -17.03 12.61 -31.81
CA GLY A 40 -17.40 13.95 -31.39
C GLY A 40 -16.48 14.33 -30.22
N GLU A 41 -15.77 15.44 -30.34
CA GLU A 41 -15.13 16.11 -29.20
C GLU A 41 -16.24 16.43 -28.18
N SER A 42 -16.43 15.56 -27.18
CA SER A 42 -17.25 15.91 -26.04
C SER A 42 -16.45 16.90 -25.21
N GLU A 43 -16.82 18.18 -25.24
CA GLU A 43 -16.34 19.15 -24.25
C GLU A 43 -16.60 18.58 -22.86
N THR A 44 -15.54 18.13 -22.18
CA THR A 44 -15.66 17.68 -20.79
C THR A 44 -16.16 18.87 -19.98
N PRO A 45 -17.34 18.78 -19.32
CA PRO A 45 -17.89 19.93 -18.61
C PRO A 45 -16.90 20.37 -17.53
N VAL A 46 -16.51 21.66 -17.57
CA VAL A 46 -15.64 22.25 -16.55
C VAL A 46 -16.43 22.30 -15.25
N LEU A 47 -16.12 21.37 -14.35
CA LEU A 47 -16.78 21.28 -13.04
C LEU A 47 -16.43 22.50 -12.17
N LYS A 48 -17.42 23.01 -11.45
CA LYS A 48 -17.23 24.16 -10.55
C LYS A 48 -16.39 23.72 -9.34
N LYS A 49 -15.27 24.41 -9.10
CA LYS A 49 -14.43 24.12 -7.93
C LYS A 49 -15.07 24.61 -6.63
N HIS A 50 -14.93 23.82 -5.56
CA HIS A 50 -15.36 24.15 -4.20
C HIS A 50 -14.19 24.15 -3.21
N PRO A 51 -13.17 25.02 -3.39
CA PRO A 51 -11.92 24.95 -2.62
C PRO A 51 -12.12 25.08 -1.11
N LEU A 52 -13.11 25.88 -0.68
CA LEU A 52 -13.43 26.01 0.74
C LEU A 52 -13.93 24.70 1.34
N VAL A 53 -14.72 23.90 0.59
CA VAL A 53 -15.19 22.58 1.03
C VAL A 53 -14.03 21.58 1.11
N GLY A 54 -13.09 21.64 0.14
CA GLY A 54 -11.89 20.81 0.17
C GLY A 54 -10.99 21.11 1.38
N ILE A 55 -10.70 22.39 1.62
CA ILE A 55 -9.90 22.85 2.76
C ILE A 55 -10.60 22.55 4.10
N SER A 56 -11.91 22.80 4.21
CA SER A 56 -12.64 22.49 5.43
C SER A 56 -12.78 20.99 5.67
N GLY A 57 -12.86 20.18 4.61
CA GLY A 57 -12.82 18.72 4.69
C GLY A 57 -11.52 18.20 5.29
N MET A 58 -10.38 18.77 4.90
CA MET A 58 -9.08 18.48 5.52
C MET A 58 -9.08 18.84 7.02
N LEU A 59 -9.61 20.00 7.41
CA LEU A 59 -9.73 20.38 8.83
C LEU A 59 -10.63 19.42 9.61
N VAL A 60 -11.73 18.96 9.00
CA VAL A 60 -12.65 17.99 9.60
C VAL A 60 -11.97 16.64 9.80
N ALA A 61 -11.21 16.14 8.81
CA ALA A 61 -10.45 14.90 8.96
C ALA A 61 -9.46 14.99 10.13
N ASN A 62 -8.66 16.06 10.19
CA ASN A 62 -7.77 16.35 11.33
C ASN A 62 -8.53 16.38 12.67
N GLY A 63 -9.63 17.14 12.73
CA GLY A 63 -10.43 17.30 13.94
C GLY A 63 -11.08 16.00 14.43
N VAL A 64 -11.55 15.15 13.51
CA VAL A 64 -12.13 13.83 13.84
C VAL A 64 -11.05 12.90 14.40
N ILE A 65 -9.90 12.80 13.76
CA ILE A 65 -8.80 11.90 14.20
C ILE A 65 -8.20 12.40 15.51
N SER A 66 -7.92 13.70 15.63
CA SER A 66 -7.41 14.31 16.86
C SER A 66 -8.43 14.19 18.00
N GLY A 67 -9.71 14.47 17.74
CA GLY A 67 -10.78 14.33 18.72
C GLY A 67 -10.96 12.89 19.21
N TRP A 68 -10.95 11.92 18.30
CA TRP A 68 -10.97 10.49 18.66
C TRP A 68 -9.80 10.13 19.57
N ASN A 69 -8.58 10.55 19.20
CA ASN A 69 -7.39 10.23 19.99
C ASN A 69 -7.35 10.93 21.35
N ARG A 70 -7.84 12.17 21.41
CA ARG A 70 -7.92 12.93 22.65
C ARG A 70 -8.97 12.36 23.61
N PHE A 71 -10.19 12.15 23.13
CA PHE A 71 -11.35 11.88 23.98
C PHE A 71 -11.67 10.39 24.16
N VAL A 72 -11.46 9.57 23.12
CA VAL A 72 -11.83 8.15 23.11
C VAL A 72 -10.64 7.28 23.51
N THR A 73 -9.54 7.34 22.76
CA THR A 73 -8.37 6.51 23.05
C THR A 73 -7.56 7.05 24.22
N ARG A 74 -7.69 8.35 24.49
CA ARG A 74 -6.96 9.13 25.51
C ARG A 74 -5.46 8.98 25.36
N SER A 75 -4.98 8.99 24.11
CA SER A 75 -3.57 8.94 23.78
C SER A 75 -2.84 10.12 24.41
N SER A 76 -1.68 9.88 25.02
CA SER A 76 -0.86 10.93 25.65
C SER A 76 -0.37 11.95 24.64
N TRP A 77 0.03 11.51 23.45
CA TRP A 77 0.51 12.36 22.36
C TRP A 77 -0.58 13.25 21.73
N ALA A 78 -1.87 12.95 21.94
CA ALA A 78 -3.00 13.72 21.40
C ALA A 78 -3.60 14.72 22.41
N GLN A 79 -3.00 14.90 23.59
CA GLN A 79 -3.51 15.81 24.63
C GLN A 79 -3.10 17.28 24.39
N VAL A 80 -3.14 17.73 23.14
CA VAL A 80 -2.73 19.08 22.73
C VAL A 80 -3.58 20.18 23.37
N THR A 81 -2.93 21.25 23.81
CA THR A 81 -3.55 22.48 24.30
C THR A 81 -3.25 23.65 23.38
N LEU A 82 -3.94 24.78 23.57
CA LEU A 82 -3.64 25.99 22.81
C LEU A 82 -2.20 26.48 23.05
N ASP A 83 -1.67 26.30 24.26
CA ASP A 83 -0.29 26.67 24.58
C ASP A 83 0.71 25.83 23.79
N ASP A 84 0.46 24.53 23.61
CA ASP A 84 1.30 23.66 22.78
C ASP A 84 1.30 24.10 21.32
N ILE A 85 0.13 24.48 20.80
CA ILE A 85 -0.02 24.99 19.43
C ILE A 85 0.71 26.32 19.30
N LEU A 86 0.56 27.27 20.22
CA LEU A 86 1.21 28.58 20.12
C LEU A 86 2.73 28.51 20.30
N ASN A 87 3.23 27.50 21.02
CA ASN A 87 4.66 27.27 21.24
C ASN A 87 5.26 26.24 20.26
N PHE A 88 4.57 25.93 19.15
CA PHE A 88 5.08 25.01 18.13
C PHE A 88 6.50 25.33 17.61
N PRO A 89 6.96 26.60 17.49
CA PRO A 89 8.32 26.90 17.00
C PRO A 89 9.43 26.37 17.91
N ASN A 90 9.11 26.03 19.16
CA ASN A 90 10.07 25.49 20.11
C ASN A 90 10.31 23.98 19.94
N ARG A 91 9.52 23.31 19.08
CA ARG A 91 9.68 21.87 18.81
C ARG A 91 10.61 21.65 17.63
N THR A 92 11.67 20.88 17.86
CA THR A 92 12.64 20.51 16.82
C THR A 92 12.06 19.40 15.95
N VAL A 93 12.14 19.58 14.63
CA VAL A 93 11.76 18.56 13.65
C VAL A 93 12.70 17.35 13.77
N SER A 94 12.15 16.13 13.77
CA SER A 94 12.94 14.90 13.91
C SER A 94 12.31 13.76 13.11
N PHE A 95 12.91 12.57 13.14
CA PHE A 95 12.25 11.35 12.68
C PHE A 95 11.68 10.64 13.91
N ASP A 96 10.38 10.36 13.92
CA ASP A 96 9.72 9.69 15.05
C ASP A 96 10.19 8.24 15.22
N THR A 97 9.67 7.58 16.24
CA THR A 97 9.83 6.15 16.51
C THR A 97 8.47 5.48 16.62
N ASP A 98 7.52 5.93 15.81
CA ASP A 98 6.14 5.48 15.90
C ASP A 98 5.98 4.05 15.42
N TRP A 99 4.82 3.47 15.68
CA TRP A 99 4.58 2.10 15.30
C TRP A 99 4.57 1.98 13.77
N TYR A 100 5.20 0.92 13.25
CA TYR A 100 5.34 0.68 11.82
C TYR A 100 4.03 0.85 11.03
N TRP A 101 2.93 0.26 11.52
CA TRP A 101 1.61 0.41 10.90
C TRP A 101 1.13 1.86 10.82
N THR A 102 1.46 2.68 11.82
CA THR A 102 1.08 4.10 11.84
C THR A 102 1.74 4.82 10.66
N ASN A 103 3.06 4.70 10.50
CA ASN A 103 3.85 5.48 9.54
C ASN A 103 3.59 5.10 8.09
N PHE A 104 3.35 3.82 7.83
CA PHE A 104 3.23 3.30 6.46
C PHE A 104 1.81 2.88 6.07
N VAL A 105 0.80 3.09 6.94
CA VAL A 105 -0.61 2.90 6.57
C VAL A 105 -1.47 4.05 7.08
N LEU A 106 -1.43 4.36 8.37
CA LEU A 106 -2.32 5.38 8.95
C LEU A 106 -1.99 6.79 8.44
N HIS A 107 -0.72 7.17 8.40
CA HIS A 107 -0.27 8.47 7.87
C HIS A 107 -0.63 8.66 6.37
N PRO A 108 -0.28 7.72 5.46
CA PRO A 108 -0.73 7.76 4.07
C PRO A 108 -2.26 7.83 3.94
N TYR A 109 -3.00 7.04 4.72
CA TYR A 109 -4.46 7.05 4.68
C TYR A 109 -5.06 8.37 5.20
N GLN A 110 -4.51 8.91 6.28
CA GLN A 110 -4.93 10.19 6.84
C GLN A 110 -4.70 11.33 5.82
N GLY A 111 -3.53 11.36 5.18
CA GLY A 111 -3.29 12.29 4.07
C GLY A 111 -4.23 12.04 2.88
N ALA A 112 -4.53 10.77 2.56
CA ALA A 112 -5.47 10.41 1.51
C ALA A 112 -6.88 10.93 1.79
N LEU A 113 -7.31 11.06 3.06
CA LEU A 113 -8.55 11.74 3.40
C LEU A 113 -8.52 13.24 3.01
N TYR A 114 -7.42 13.94 3.27
CA TYR A 114 -7.27 15.34 2.84
C TYR A 114 -7.34 15.45 1.31
N TYR A 115 -6.60 14.57 0.64
CA TYR A 115 -6.53 14.52 -0.81
C TYR A 115 -7.91 14.24 -1.41
N MET A 116 -8.59 13.19 -0.96
CA MET A 116 -9.93 12.83 -1.44
C MET A 116 -10.96 13.91 -1.16
N GLY A 117 -10.89 14.60 0.00
CA GLY A 117 -11.74 15.75 0.30
C GLY A 117 -11.59 16.89 -0.72
N ALA A 118 -10.34 17.22 -1.09
CA ALA A 118 -10.04 18.20 -2.13
C ALA A 118 -10.47 17.71 -3.53
N ARG A 119 -10.17 16.45 -3.90
CA ARG A 119 -10.58 15.87 -5.19
C ARG A 119 -12.09 15.84 -5.37
N ASN A 120 -12.85 15.44 -4.34
CA ASN A 120 -14.31 15.47 -4.33
C ASN A 120 -14.90 16.89 -4.46
N SER A 121 -14.07 17.92 -4.22
CA SER A 121 -14.43 19.34 -4.36
C SER A 121 -14.00 19.92 -5.72
N ASN A 122 -13.76 19.04 -6.71
CA ASN A 122 -13.30 19.34 -8.07
C ASN A 122 -11.94 20.06 -8.15
N MET A 123 -11.14 20.00 -7.09
CA MET A 123 -9.77 20.50 -7.12
C MET A 123 -8.92 19.55 -7.96
N ASN A 124 -7.98 20.10 -8.75
CA ASN A 124 -7.07 19.28 -9.53
C ASN A 124 -6.05 18.57 -8.62
N MET A 125 -5.23 17.70 -9.20
CA MET A 125 -4.27 16.89 -8.44
C MET A 125 -3.26 17.72 -7.67
N LEU A 126 -2.74 18.81 -8.26
CA LEU A 126 -1.76 19.69 -7.60
C LEU A 126 -2.41 20.46 -6.44
N GLU A 127 -3.60 21.03 -6.66
CA GLU A 127 -4.37 21.70 -5.61
C GLU A 127 -4.69 20.75 -4.45
N SER A 128 -5.06 19.51 -4.77
CA SER A 128 -5.35 18.47 -3.77
C SER A 128 -4.10 18.03 -3.01
N PHE A 129 -2.97 17.92 -3.70
CA PHE A 129 -1.66 17.68 -3.09
C PHE A 129 -1.28 18.81 -2.13
N LEU A 130 -1.45 20.08 -2.53
CA LEU A 130 -1.15 21.23 -1.66
C LEU A 130 -2.06 21.27 -0.41
N VAL A 131 -3.35 20.95 -0.55
CA VAL A 131 -4.25 20.78 0.62
C VAL A 131 -3.76 19.66 1.52
N THR A 132 -3.27 18.56 0.95
CA THR A 132 -2.73 17.43 1.71
C THR A 132 -1.45 17.83 2.47
N CYS A 133 -0.54 18.57 1.84
CA CYS A 133 0.64 19.13 2.49
C CYS A 133 0.28 20.08 3.64
N ALA A 134 -0.70 20.96 3.44
CA ALA A 134 -1.19 21.84 4.49
C ALA A 134 -1.82 21.03 5.65
N GLY A 135 -2.60 20.00 5.34
CA GLY A 135 -3.22 19.12 6.34
C GLY A 135 -2.21 18.36 7.18
N SER A 136 -1.17 17.82 6.52
CA SER A 136 -0.04 17.17 7.18
C SER A 136 0.71 18.14 8.11
N ALA A 137 1.02 19.36 7.64
CA ALA A 137 1.64 20.36 8.51
C ALA A 137 0.74 20.76 9.70
N ILE A 138 -0.57 20.93 9.48
CA ILE A 138 -1.49 21.21 10.59
C ILE A 138 -1.53 20.05 11.60
N TRP A 139 -1.39 18.81 11.14
CA TRP A 139 -1.32 17.65 12.01
C TRP A 139 -0.06 17.70 12.90
N GLU A 140 1.12 17.75 12.28
CA GLU A 140 2.41 17.73 12.97
C GLU A 140 2.57 18.88 13.98
N TRP A 141 2.20 20.09 13.57
CA TRP A 141 2.39 21.28 14.40
C TRP A 141 1.17 21.65 15.27
N GLY A 142 0.03 21.00 15.09
CA GLY A 142 -1.22 21.41 15.74
C GLY A 142 -2.07 20.31 16.37
N CYS A 143 -1.85 19.04 16.02
CA CYS A 143 -2.69 17.91 16.48
C CYS A 143 -1.94 16.91 17.36
N GLU A 144 -0.61 17.02 17.46
CA GLU A 144 0.23 16.16 18.31
C GLU A 144 1.14 16.97 19.24
N LEU A 145 1.53 16.36 20.36
CA LEU A 145 2.54 16.86 21.29
C LEU A 145 3.97 16.44 20.92
N ASN A 146 4.10 15.40 20.10
CA ASN A 146 5.38 14.88 19.65
C ASN A 146 6.15 15.92 18.82
N ALA A 147 7.44 15.66 18.60
CA ALA A 147 8.22 16.45 17.66
C ALA A 147 7.67 16.24 16.24
N PRO A 148 7.49 17.32 15.44
CA PRO A 148 7.11 17.20 14.05
C PRO A 148 8.02 16.23 13.30
N SER A 149 7.42 15.28 12.59
CA SER A 149 8.11 14.13 12.01
C SER A 149 8.37 14.30 10.51
N ILE A 150 9.63 14.18 10.09
CA ILE A 150 10.02 14.29 8.67
C ILE A 150 9.41 13.14 7.86
N ASN A 151 9.43 11.91 8.40
CA ASN A 151 8.87 10.76 7.70
C ASN A 151 7.36 10.89 7.54
N ASP A 152 6.66 11.40 8.55
CA ASP A 152 5.21 11.58 8.48
C ASP A 152 4.85 12.68 7.49
N LEU A 153 5.63 13.75 7.40
CA LEU A 153 5.46 14.75 6.33
C LEU A 153 5.62 14.13 4.94
N VAL A 154 6.51 13.14 4.74
CA VAL A 154 6.67 12.46 3.46
C VAL A 154 5.51 11.49 3.20
N TYR A 155 5.17 10.60 4.13
CA TYR A 155 4.13 9.59 3.91
C TYR A 155 2.71 10.17 3.91
N THR A 156 2.42 11.12 4.80
CA THR A 156 1.12 11.84 4.85
C THR A 156 0.94 12.79 3.66
N THR A 157 1.96 13.00 2.80
CA THR A 157 1.82 13.83 1.59
C THR A 157 2.04 13.04 0.30
N VAL A 158 3.24 12.52 0.07
CA VAL A 158 3.60 11.80 -1.16
C VAL A 158 3.00 10.40 -1.16
N GLY A 159 3.09 9.66 -0.03
CA GLY A 159 2.38 8.38 0.12
C GLY A 159 0.86 8.56 0.02
N ALA A 160 0.33 9.61 0.63
CA ALA A 160 -1.07 9.99 0.56
C ALA A 160 -1.55 10.39 -0.84
N PHE A 161 -0.70 11.01 -1.66
CA PHE A 161 -1.00 11.28 -3.06
C PHE A 161 -1.25 9.97 -3.83
N ALA A 162 -0.36 8.98 -3.64
CA ALA A 162 -0.49 7.67 -4.27
C ALA A 162 -1.78 6.96 -3.86
N VAL A 163 -1.98 6.81 -2.54
CA VAL A 163 -3.17 6.14 -1.98
C VAL A 163 -4.45 6.91 -2.30
N GLY A 164 -4.43 8.23 -2.12
CA GLY A 164 -5.60 9.09 -2.28
C GLY A 164 -6.11 9.19 -3.71
N GLU A 165 -5.23 9.25 -4.71
CA GLU A 165 -5.67 9.28 -6.11
C GLU A 165 -6.22 7.92 -6.57
N MET A 166 -5.62 6.79 -6.14
CA MET A 166 -6.17 5.46 -6.38
C MET A 166 -7.58 5.33 -5.77
N LEU A 167 -7.74 5.66 -4.48
CA LEU A 167 -9.03 5.57 -3.80
C LEU A 167 -10.06 6.54 -4.40
N SER A 168 -9.65 7.74 -4.81
CA SER A 168 -10.51 8.70 -5.50
C SER A 168 -11.08 8.10 -6.79
N ARG A 169 -10.23 7.52 -7.65
CA ARG A 169 -10.64 6.88 -8.91
C ARG A 169 -11.54 5.66 -8.68
N LEU A 170 -11.14 4.76 -7.78
CA LEU A 170 -11.94 3.58 -7.44
C LEU A 170 -13.29 3.96 -6.84
N SER A 171 -13.37 5.03 -6.05
CA SER A 171 -14.64 5.50 -5.51
C SER A 171 -15.57 6.06 -6.59
N VAL A 172 -15.04 6.64 -7.68
CA VAL A 172 -15.84 7.07 -8.86
C VAL A 172 -16.37 5.85 -9.62
N GLU A 173 -15.53 4.85 -9.90
CA GLU A 173 -15.98 3.59 -10.51
C GLU A 173 -17.06 2.90 -9.66
N ALA A 174 -16.84 2.85 -8.34
CA ALA A 174 -17.81 2.30 -7.41
C ALA A 174 -19.10 3.12 -7.38
N ALA A 175 -19.06 4.45 -7.53
CA ALA A 175 -20.26 5.29 -7.56
C ALA A 175 -21.20 4.96 -8.72
N ALA A 176 -20.64 4.54 -9.87
CA ALA A 176 -21.41 4.14 -11.03
C ALA A 176 -22.24 2.86 -10.78
N LYS A 177 -21.81 2.01 -9.83
CA LYS A 177 -22.48 0.75 -9.48
C LYS A 177 -23.26 0.82 -8.16
N SER A 178 -22.69 1.48 -7.15
CA SER A 178 -23.23 1.56 -5.78
C SER A 178 -22.68 2.76 -5.02
N GLY A 179 -23.58 3.67 -4.62
CA GLY A 179 -23.23 4.79 -3.73
C GLY A 179 -22.69 4.36 -2.36
N PHE A 180 -23.04 3.16 -1.88
CA PHE A 180 -22.51 2.63 -0.63
C PHE A 180 -21.01 2.31 -0.72
N TRP A 181 -20.61 1.50 -1.70
CA TRP A 181 -19.19 1.13 -1.89
C TRP A 181 -18.33 2.33 -2.21
N SER A 182 -18.92 3.29 -2.91
CA SER A 182 -18.33 4.58 -3.19
C SER A 182 -17.92 5.36 -1.92
N VAL A 183 -18.77 5.35 -0.90
CA VAL A 183 -18.49 5.96 0.41
C VAL A 183 -17.51 5.13 1.23
N VAL A 184 -17.59 3.80 1.17
CA VAL A 184 -16.63 2.92 1.88
C VAL A 184 -15.19 3.18 1.40
N ILE A 185 -14.99 3.32 0.09
CA ILE A 185 -13.67 3.61 -0.49
C ILE A 185 -13.23 5.04 -0.19
N ASN A 186 -14.15 6.01 -0.26
CA ASN A 186 -13.88 7.43 -0.07
C ASN A 186 -14.88 8.03 0.94
N PRO A 187 -14.61 7.90 2.24
CA PRO A 187 -15.54 8.33 3.29
C PRO A 187 -15.73 9.85 3.33
N MET A 188 -14.81 10.63 2.75
CA MET A 188 -14.95 12.08 2.65
C MET A 188 -16.17 12.51 1.85
N ARG A 189 -16.77 11.62 1.06
CA ARG A 189 -18.05 11.88 0.37
C ARG A 189 -19.20 12.16 1.33
N LEU A 190 -19.18 11.60 2.54
CA LEU A 190 -20.16 11.92 3.58
C LEU A 190 -20.13 13.40 3.98
N TYR A 191 -18.97 14.04 3.83
CA TYR A 191 -18.77 15.45 4.12
C TYR A 191 -18.98 16.33 2.87
N THR A 192 -18.34 15.96 1.75
CA THR A 192 -18.29 16.84 0.58
C THR A 192 -19.60 16.85 -0.20
N VAL A 193 -20.26 15.70 -0.41
CA VAL A 193 -21.47 15.62 -1.26
C VAL A 193 -22.63 16.49 -0.71
N PRO A 194 -22.96 16.49 0.59
CA PRO A 194 -24.01 17.36 1.11
C PRO A 194 -23.68 18.85 0.99
N LEU A 195 -22.40 19.23 1.02
CA LEU A 195 -21.97 20.63 1.00
C LEU A 195 -21.82 21.18 -0.43
N THR A 196 -21.36 20.36 -1.37
CA THR A 196 -21.25 20.76 -2.78
C THR A 196 -22.57 20.58 -3.52
N GLY A 197 -23.43 19.65 -3.08
CA GLY A 197 -24.60 19.20 -3.82
C GLY A 197 -24.26 18.38 -5.06
N GLU A 198 -22.99 18.04 -5.26
CA GLU A 198 -22.49 17.36 -6.45
C GLU A 198 -22.26 15.88 -6.18
N LYS A 199 -22.78 15.06 -7.09
CA LYS A 199 -22.50 13.62 -7.09
C LYS A 199 -21.05 13.37 -7.54
N PRO A 200 -20.46 12.24 -7.15
CA PRO A 200 -19.19 11.79 -7.71
C PRO A 200 -19.15 11.92 -9.23
N SER A 201 -18.18 12.65 -9.73
CA SER A 201 -17.98 12.94 -11.15
C SER A 201 -16.56 12.54 -11.56
N GLY A 202 -16.41 12.09 -12.81
CA GLY A 202 -15.14 11.60 -13.35
C GLY A 202 -15.35 10.49 -14.39
N THR A 203 -14.27 10.11 -15.07
CA THR A 203 -14.29 9.04 -16.07
C THR A 203 -14.47 7.68 -15.39
N THR A 204 -15.42 6.89 -15.88
CA THR A 204 -15.70 5.51 -15.44
C THR A 204 -15.42 4.54 -16.59
N GLY A 205 -15.40 3.23 -16.31
CA GLY A 205 -15.10 2.21 -17.32
C GLY A 205 -13.60 1.97 -17.55
N ASN A 206 -12.74 2.49 -16.67
CA ASN A 206 -11.30 2.28 -16.71
C ASN A 206 -10.85 1.09 -15.85
N LEU A 207 -11.70 0.56 -14.98
CA LEU A 207 -11.41 -0.64 -14.21
C LEU A 207 -11.29 -1.85 -15.16
N ARG A 208 -10.07 -2.33 -15.39
CA ARG A 208 -9.75 -3.42 -16.33
C ARG A 208 -9.80 -4.80 -15.70
N SER A 209 -9.45 -4.89 -14.43
CA SER A 209 -9.61 -6.12 -13.67
C SER A 209 -9.86 -5.81 -12.20
N LEU A 210 -10.76 -6.58 -11.61
CA LEU A 210 -10.97 -6.67 -10.17
C LEU A 210 -11.09 -8.14 -9.82
N SER A 211 -10.24 -8.61 -8.92
CA SER A 211 -10.34 -9.98 -8.42
C SER A 211 -10.14 -10.06 -6.92
N LEU A 212 -10.82 -11.03 -6.31
CA LEU A 212 -10.65 -11.39 -4.91
C LEU A 212 -10.13 -12.82 -4.85
N LEU A 213 -9.10 -13.03 -4.06
CA LEU A 213 -8.48 -14.32 -3.77
C LEU A 213 -8.78 -14.68 -2.32
N ALA A 214 -9.11 -15.95 -2.09
CA ALA A 214 -9.13 -16.54 -0.75
C ALA A 214 -8.38 -17.89 -0.80
N GLY A 215 -7.56 -18.15 0.21
CA GLY A 215 -6.72 -19.34 0.21
C GLY A 215 -6.19 -19.71 1.58
N MET A 216 -5.36 -20.75 1.59
CA MET A 216 -4.64 -21.21 2.77
C MET A 216 -3.26 -21.72 2.41
N GLY A 217 -2.34 -21.64 3.36
CA GLY A 217 -0.96 -22.03 3.13
C GLY A 217 -0.20 -22.34 4.40
N CYS A 218 1.09 -22.61 4.22
CA CYS A 218 2.07 -22.76 5.28
C CYS A 218 3.34 -22.00 4.91
N ALA A 219 4.11 -21.61 5.92
CA ALA A 219 5.36 -20.93 5.70
C ALA A 219 6.43 -21.41 6.69
N ALA A 220 7.69 -21.29 6.29
CA ALA A 220 8.83 -21.57 7.14
C ALA A 220 9.94 -20.55 6.84
N GLY A 221 10.54 -20.01 7.89
CA GLY A 221 11.58 -19.02 7.78
C GLY A 221 12.72 -19.31 8.72
N GLY A 222 13.89 -18.79 8.38
CA GLY A 222 15.09 -18.89 9.20
C GLY A 222 15.95 -17.66 9.08
N GLY A 223 16.73 -17.39 10.12
CA GLY A 223 17.68 -16.29 10.18
C GLY A 223 19.01 -16.73 10.74
N PHE A 224 20.07 -16.27 10.10
CA PHE A 224 21.46 -16.55 10.40
C PHE A 224 22.16 -15.23 10.70
N SER A 225 22.82 -15.12 11.83
CA SER A 225 23.64 -13.96 12.19
C SER A 225 25.04 -14.41 12.54
N GLY A 226 26.05 -13.66 12.09
CA GLY A 226 27.43 -13.91 12.52
C GLY A 226 27.63 -13.62 14.01
N GLY A 227 28.76 -14.04 14.57
CA GLY A 227 29.12 -13.78 15.97
C GLY A 227 28.51 -14.81 16.95
N ASP A 228 28.26 -14.37 18.19
CA ASP A 228 27.78 -15.22 19.30
C ASP A 228 26.23 -15.30 19.38
N PHE A 229 25.53 -15.05 18.28
CA PHE A 229 24.06 -15.09 18.22
C PHE A 229 23.58 -16.41 17.63
N ASP A 230 22.69 -17.10 18.33
CA ASP A 230 22.05 -18.31 17.81
C ASP A 230 21.25 -18.04 16.53
N ASP A 231 21.13 -19.04 15.66
CA ASP A 231 20.20 -18.98 14.53
C ASP A 231 18.74 -18.88 15.01
N SER A 232 17.84 -18.48 14.11
CA SER A 232 16.40 -18.46 14.36
C SER A 232 15.68 -19.30 13.31
N VAL A 233 14.65 -20.04 13.74
CA VAL A 233 13.77 -20.81 12.85
C VAL A 233 12.34 -20.62 13.31
N GLU A 234 11.45 -20.31 12.36
CA GLU A 234 10.03 -20.16 12.60
C GLU A 234 9.24 -20.93 11.55
N VAL A 235 8.18 -21.62 12.01
CA VAL A 235 7.27 -22.38 11.15
C VAL A 235 5.86 -21.92 11.41
N PHE A 236 5.15 -21.63 10.33
CA PHE A 236 3.76 -21.23 10.30
C PHE A 236 2.97 -22.37 9.64
N PRO A 237 2.49 -23.35 10.43
CA PRO A 237 1.97 -24.61 9.87
C PRO A 237 0.67 -24.44 9.08
N ALA A 238 -0.10 -23.40 9.37
CA ALA A 238 -1.34 -23.08 8.66
C ALA A 238 -1.70 -21.61 8.82
N PHE A 239 -2.04 -20.97 7.71
CA PHE A 239 -2.66 -19.65 7.66
C PHE A 239 -3.77 -19.61 6.62
N GLY A 240 -4.78 -18.78 6.84
CA GLY A 240 -5.73 -18.36 5.81
C GLY A 240 -5.31 -17.01 5.24
N ARG A 241 -5.54 -16.78 3.95
CA ARG A 241 -5.25 -15.51 3.28
C ARG A 241 -6.43 -15.02 2.47
N ALA A 242 -6.53 -13.71 2.31
CA ALA A 242 -7.35 -13.07 1.30
C ALA A 242 -6.63 -11.89 0.67
N GLU A 243 -6.90 -11.61 -0.59
CA GLU A 243 -6.23 -10.58 -1.38
C GLU A 243 -7.17 -9.99 -2.42
N ALA A 244 -7.10 -8.68 -2.60
CA ALA A 244 -7.79 -7.95 -3.65
C ALA A 244 -6.76 -7.42 -4.65
N ASN A 245 -6.97 -7.73 -5.93
CA ASN A 245 -6.14 -7.23 -7.03
C ASN A 245 -6.98 -6.37 -7.96
N VAL A 246 -6.45 -5.20 -8.27
CA VAL A 246 -7.07 -4.19 -9.11
C VAL A 246 -6.09 -3.79 -10.20
N VAL A 247 -6.58 -3.79 -11.44
CA VAL A 247 -5.91 -3.17 -12.59
C VAL A 247 -6.82 -2.07 -13.07
N TYR A 248 -6.40 -0.82 -12.90
CA TYR A 248 -7.10 0.37 -13.38
C TYR A 248 -6.33 0.96 -14.55
N GLY A 249 -7.02 1.31 -15.65
CA GLY A 249 -6.38 1.74 -16.89
C GLY A 249 -5.72 0.60 -17.66
N ASN A 250 -5.34 0.83 -18.92
CA ASN A 250 -4.61 -0.18 -19.70
C ASN A 250 -3.11 -0.13 -19.32
N PRO A 251 -2.51 -1.18 -18.74
CA PRO A 251 -1.08 -1.17 -18.39
C PRO A 251 -0.13 -1.19 -19.59
N PHE A 252 -0.55 -1.72 -20.74
CA PHE A 252 0.35 -2.04 -21.84
C PHE A 252 0.24 -1.12 -23.06
N ALA A 253 -0.84 -0.37 -23.22
CA ALA A 253 -0.96 0.63 -24.29
C ALA A 253 -1.51 1.95 -23.73
N LEU A 254 -0.79 2.53 -22.76
CA LEU A 254 -1.16 3.79 -22.14
C LEU A 254 -0.37 4.95 -22.73
N GLU A 255 -1.09 5.88 -23.35
CA GLU A 255 -0.59 7.23 -23.60
C GLU A 255 -1.36 8.20 -22.70
N SER A 256 -0.68 8.77 -21.71
CA SER A 256 -1.35 9.65 -20.75
C SER A 256 -0.38 10.62 -20.09
N SER A 257 -0.81 11.86 -19.96
CA SER A 257 -0.17 12.88 -19.10
C SER A 257 -0.88 13.02 -17.75
N VAL A 258 -1.88 12.17 -17.47
CA VAL A 258 -2.71 12.24 -16.28
C VAL A 258 -2.19 11.24 -15.24
N PRO A 259 -1.66 11.70 -14.09
CA PRO A 259 -1.21 10.82 -13.02
C PRO A 259 -2.29 9.83 -12.59
N TYR A 260 -1.86 8.59 -12.37
CA TYR A 260 -2.70 7.46 -11.98
C TYR A 260 -3.85 7.18 -12.97
N GLY A 261 -3.70 7.62 -14.23
CA GLY A 261 -4.54 7.17 -15.34
C GLY A 261 -4.46 5.64 -15.53
N GLN A 262 -3.36 5.04 -15.08
CA GLN A 262 -3.21 3.61 -14.88
C GLN A 262 -2.54 3.34 -13.52
N PHE A 263 -3.04 2.33 -12.82
CA PHE A 263 -2.33 1.75 -11.68
C PHE A 263 -2.70 0.28 -11.49
N ASP A 264 -1.74 -0.45 -10.93
CA ASP A 264 -1.93 -1.80 -10.40
C ASP A 264 -1.93 -1.71 -8.86
N LEU A 265 -2.85 -2.41 -8.21
CA LEU A 265 -2.97 -2.44 -6.75
C LEU A 265 -3.25 -3.86 -6.29
N LYS A 266 -2.37 -4.39 -5.44
CA LYS A 266 -2.49 -5.67 -4.72
C LYS A 266 -2.53 -5.37 -3.22
N ALA A 267 -3.64 -5.69 -2.58
CA ALA A 267 -3.80 -5.53 -1.13
C ALA A 267 -4.30 -6.83 -0.52
N GLY A 268 -3.54 -7.37 0.44
CA GLY A 268 -3.86 -8.67 1.01
C GLY A 268 -3.55 -8.76 2.49
N PHE A 269 -4.14 -9.78 3.11
CA PHE A 269 -3.83 -10.17 4.47
C PHE A 269 -3.79 -11.68 4.61
N ALA A 270 -3.00 -12.17 5.57
CA ALA A 270 -3.05 -13.53 6.03
C ALA A 270 -3.04 -13.57 7.56
N VAL A 271 -3.73 -14.56 8.12
CA VAL A 271 -3.74 -14.83 9.55
C VAL A 271 -3.68 -16.32 9.80
N GLY A 272 -2.86 -16.74 10.74
CA GLY A 272 -2.60 -18.15 10.98
C GLY A 272 -1.97 -18.44 12.32
N ARG A 273 -1.61 -19.71 12.50
CA ARG A 273 -0.93 -20.16 13.72
C ARG A 273 0.56 -19.86 13.62
N GLY A 274 1.08 -19.14 14.61
CA GLY A 274 2.53 -18.96 14.83
C GLY A 274 3.21 -20.24 15.29
N SER A 275 4.54 -20.30 15.22
CA SER A 275 5.32 -21.49 15.62
C SER A 275 5.11 -21.84 17.10
N GLY A 276 4.91 -20.84 17.96
CA GLY A 276 4.70 -21.00 19.39
C GLY A 276 5.88 -21.60 20.16
N VAL A 277 7.07 -21.67 19.56
CA VAL A 277 8.26 -22.23 20.23
C VAL A 277 8.93 -21.14 21.08
N GLY A 278 8.92 -21.32 22.40
CA GLY A 278 9.83 -20.64 23.33
C GLY A 278 9.37 -19.32 23.97
N VAL A 279 8.14 -18.82 23.74
CA VAL A 279 7.72 -17.51 24.32
C VAL A 279 6.21 -17.47 24.66
N GLU A 280 5.86 -16.80 25.77
CA GLU A 280 4.48 -16.55 26.22
C GLU A 280 3.78 -15.34 25.53
N LYS A 281 4.42 -14.67 24.56
CA LYS A 281 3.85 -13.50 23.89
C LYS A 281 2.90 -13.90 22.76
N LEU A 282 1.67 -13.36 22.80
CA LEU A 282 0.61 -13.58 21.80
C LEU A 282 1.09 -13.30 20.36
N ASP A 283 1.99 -12.34 20.18
CA ASP A 283 2.53 -11.92 18.88
C ASP A 283 3.41 -12.99 18.22
N LYS A 284 3.90 -13.98 18.99
CA LYS A 284 4.65 -15.15 18.48
C LYS A 284 3.78 -16.40 18.32
N LEU A 285 2.53 -16.35 18.80
CA LEU A 285 1.53 -17.42 18.66
C LEU A 285 0.65 -17.24 17.41
N LEU A 286 0.70 -16.06 16.79
CA LEU A 286 -0.09 -15.70 15.61
C LEU A 286 0.85 -15.39 14.43
N MET A 287 0.58 -15.99 13.27
CA MET A 287 1.09 -15.46 12.00
C MET A 287 0.13 -14.36 11.56
N TYR A 288 0.68 -13.20 11.23
CA TYR A 288 -0.02 -12.19 10.47
C TYR A 288 0.84 -11.76 9.28
N ASP A 289 0.17 -11.42 8.19
CA ASP A 289 0.70 -10.74 7.02
C ASP A 289 -0.33 -9.70 6.60
N ILE A 290 0.12 -8.48 6.33
CA ILE A 290 -0.68 -7.45 5.67
C ILE A 290 0.25 -6.78 4.67
N HIS A 291 -0.16 -6.75 3.41
CA HIS A 291 0.65 -6.16 2.36
C HIS A 291 -0.18 -5.29 1.41
N ILE A 292 0.47 -4.24 0.90
CA ILE A 292 -0.04 -3.35 -0.13
C ILE A 292 1.11 -3.14 -1.11
N PHE A 293 0.93 -3.56 -2.35
CA PHE A 293 1.84 -3.28 -3.44
C PHE A 293 1.08 -2.52 -4.49
N SER A 294 1.61 -1.39 -4.92
CA SER A 294 1.00 -0.63 -6.00
C SER A 294 2.03 0.01 -6.91
N ASP A 295 1.62 0.18 -8.16
CA ASP A 295 2.40 0.79 -9.21
C ASP A 295 1.48 1.72 -10.00
N GLY A 296 1.65 3.03 -9.82
CA GLY A 296 0.82 4.06 -10.44
C GLY A 296 1.59 4.95 -11.40
N MET A 297 1.18 4.98 -12.67
CA MET A 297 1.84 5.78 -13.72
C MET A 297 1.58 7.28 -13.52
N PHE A 298 2.62 8.10 -13.49
CA PHE A 298 2.49 9.57 -13.51
C PHE A 298 2.19 10.11 -14.90
N PHE A 299 2.97 9.64 -15.87
CA PHE A 299 2.83 9.92 -17.28
C PHE A 299 3.43 8.78 -18.06
N SER A 300 2.96 8.59 -19.30
CA SER A 300 3.39 7.51 -20.15
C SER A 300 3.25 7.83 -21.63
N PHE A 301 4.02 7.08 -22.41
CA PHE A 301 3.99 7.04 -23.86
C PHE A 301 3.73 5.59 -24.29
N ALA A 302 3.04 5.42 -25.41
CA ALA A 302 2.80 4.11 -26.01
C ALA A 302 3.55 3.97 -27.35
N PRO A 303 4.88 3.75 -27.34
CA PRO A 303 5.62 3.60 -28.59
C PRO A 303 5.23 2.30 -29.30
N ASP A 304 5.13 2.38 -30.63
CA ASP A 304 4.98 1.20 -31.48
C ASP A 304 6.33 0.48 -31.60
N TRP A 305 6.43 -0.70 -30.98
CA TRP A 305 7.63 -1.55 -30.98
C TRP A 305 7.50 -2.77 -31.89
N GLY A 306 6.47 -2.79 -32.75
CA GLY A 306 6.24 -3.82 -33.74
C GLY A 306 4.87 -4.47 -33.62
N GLU A 307 4.54 -5.25 -34.64
CA GLU A 307 3.29 -5.98 -34.72
C GLU A 307 3.13 -6.94 -33.53
N ASN A 308 1.89 -7.09 -33.05
CA ASN A 308 1.52 -7.95 -31.92
C ASN A 308 2.16 -7.57 -30.58
N THR A 309 2.51 -6.30 -30.40
CA THR A 309 2.96 -5.79 -29.10
C THR A 309 2.23 -4.51 -28.70
N ASP A 310 1.84 -4.45 -27.43
CA ASP A 310 1.40 -3.22 -26.77
C ASP A 310 2.48 -2.82 -25.78
N THR A 311 3.02 -1.61 -25.90
CA THR A 311 4.08 -1.11 -25.00
C THR A 311 3.68 0.20 -24.33
N THR A 312 3.91 0.31 -23.03
CA THR A 312 3.84 1.52 -22.22
C THR A 312 5.21 1.81 -21.63
N ILE A 313 5.70 3.04 -21.77
CA ILE A 313 6.93 3.52 -21.13
C ILE A 313 6.63 4.80 -20.40
N GLY A 314 7.16 4.96 -19.19
CA GLY A 314 6.95 6.21 -18.47
C GLY A 314 7.59 6.25 -17.10
N MET A 315 7.07 7.16 -16.28
CA MET A 315 7.41 7.24 -14.87
C MET A 315 6.23 6.77 -14.04
N SER A 316 6.49 5.94 -13.04
CA SER A 316 5.50 5.49 -12.07
C SER A 316 5.95 5.82 -10.64
N MET A 317 5.05 5.64 -9.69
CA MET A 317 5.34 5.60 -8.26
C MET A 317 5.02 4.20 -7.75
N LEU A 318 6.03 3.54 -7.22
CA LEU A 318 5.88 2.30 -6.48
C LEU A 318 5.62 2.65 -5.01
N TYR A 319 4.54 2.07 -4.47
CA TYR A 319 4.24 2.14 -3.05
C TYR A 319 4.07 0.72 -2.53
N ASP A 320 5.07 0.29 -1.78
CA ASP A 320 5.20 -1.06 -1.27
C ASP A 320 5.18 -1.04 0.24
N PHE A 321 4.35 -1.88 0.81
CA PHE A 321 4.19 -2.03 2.24
C PHE A 321 3.95 -3.50 2.56
N MET A 322 4.66 -3.98 3.57
CA MET A 322 4.46 -5.30 4.15
C MET A 322 4.68 -5.23 5.66
N LEU A 323 3.71 -5.76 6.39
CA LEU A 323 3.74 -6.04 7.81
C LEU A 323 3.50 -7.53 8.01
N HIS A 324 4.58 -8.29 8.11
CA HIS A 324 4.54 -9.72 8.41
C HIS A 324 5.08 -9.96 9.83
N SER A 325 4.52 -10.92 10.56
CA SER A 325 5.06 -11.39 11.86
C SER A 325 6.56 -11.78 11.84
N PHE A 326 7.15 -11.96 10.64
CA PHE A 326 8.53 -12.38 10.41
C PHE A 326 9.40 -11.23 9.88
N MET A 327 8.84 -10.28 9.13
CA MET A 327 9.60 -9.18 8.53
C MET A 327 8.69 -7.99 8.24
N GLU A 328 9.26 -6.80 8.27
CA GLU A 328 8.59 -5.57 7.87
C GLU A 328 9.42 -4.87 6.82
N PHE A 329 8.73 -4.35 5.81
CA PHE A 329 9.37 -3.67 4.69
C PHE A 329 8.41 -2.67 4.06
N SER A 330 8.92 -1.47 3.76
CA SER A 330 8.16 -0.47 3.02
C SER A 330 9.09 0.36 2.14
N SER A 331 8.60 0.75 0.97
CA SER A 331 9.28 1.60 0.00
C SER A 331 8.29 2.57 -0.64
N LEU A 332 8.73 3.81 -0.79
CA LEU A 332 8.09 4.83 -1.61
C LEU A 332 9.10 5.27 -2.66
N ALA A 333 8.90 4.84 -3.91
CA ALA A 333 9.90 4.99 -4.97
C ALA A 333 9.28 5.49 -6.29
N PRO A 334 9.57 6.72 -6.75
CA PRO A 334 9.41 7.06 -8.16
C PRO A 334 10.33 6.16 -8.99
N ALA A 335 9.78 5.58 -10.04
CA ALA A 335 10.46 4.64 -10.90
C ALA A 335 10.26 4.94 -12.37
N PHE A 336 11.27 4.62 -13.18
CA PHE A 336 11.08 4.49 -14.61
C PHE A 336 10.50 3.09 -14.90
N ALA A 337 9.46 3.03 -15.72
CA ALA A 337 8.70 1.83 -16.01
C ALA A 337 8.70 1.51 -17.50
N ILE A 338 8.86 0.24 -17.85
CA ILE A 338 8.50 -0.32 -19.16
C ILE A 338 7.54 -1.47 -18.90
N LYS A 339 6.36 -1.42 -19.51
CA LYS A 339 5.36 -2.49 -19.49
C LYS A 339 5.05 -2.88 -20.92
N GLN A 340 5.09 -4.17 -21.23
CA GLN A 340 4.77 -4.64 -22.57
C GLN A 340 3.94 -5.92 -22.50
N LYS A 341 2.96 -6.01 -23.41
CA LYS A 341 2.25 -7.25 -23.71
C LYS A 341 2.58 -7.69 -25.13
N VAL A 342 2.91 -8.96 -25.28
CA VAL A 342 3.24 -9.62 -26.54
C VAL A 342 2.17 -10.68 -26.79
N TYR A 343 1.52 -10.59 -27.95
CA TYR A 343 0.50 -11.53 -28.40
C TYR A 343 1.16 -12.63 -29.23
N LEU A 344 1.22 -13.85 -28.68
CA LEU A 344 1.81 -15.02 -29.33
C LEU A 344 0.69 -15.92 -29.90
N GLU A 345 1.05 -16.81 -30.82
CA GLU A 345 0.11 -17.80 -31.33
C GLU A 345 -0.28 -18.78 -30.19
N GLY A 346 -1.50 -18.61 -29.65
CA GLY A 346 -2.02 -19.45 -28.57
C GLY A 346 -1.57 -19.07 -27.16
N ALA A 347 -0.95 -17.89 -26.96
CA ALA A 347 -0.65 -17.37 -25.63
C ALA A 347 -0.47 -15.86 -25.59
N ASP A 348 -0.79 -15.26 -24.45
CA ASP A 348 -0.44 -13.89 -24.12
C ASP A 348 0.75 -13.88 -23.16
N PHE A 349 1.78 -13.10 -23.46
CA PHE A 349 2.93 -12.89 -22.57
C PHE A 349 3.07 -11.41 -22.23
N GLY A 350 2.94 -11.05 -20.96
CA GLY A 350 3.18 -9.70 -20.47
C GLY A 350 4.42 -9.64 -19.61
N TRP A 351 5.22 -8.59 -19.75
CA TRP A 351 6.33 -8.30 -18.85
C TRP A 351 6.35 -6.83 -18.46
N GLN A 352 6.85 -6.55 -17.27
CA GLN A 352 7.00 -5.21 -16.73
C GLN A 352 8.34 -5.13 -16.01
N THR A 353 9.00 -3.98 -16.09
CA THR A 353 10.23 -3.70 -15.32
C THR A 353 10.23 -2.26 -14.83
N HIS A 354 10.78 -2.07 -13.64
CA HIS A 354 10.88 -0.82 -12.95
C HIS A 354 12.29 -0.65 -12.40
N LEU A 355 12.83 0.56 -12.54
CA LEU A 355 14.03 0.99 -11.83
C LEU A 355 13.70 2.26 -11.05
N GLY A 356 13.63 2.12 -9.72
CA GLY A 356 13.19 3.15 -8.79
C GLY A 356 14.29 3.69 -7.90
N ALA A 357 14.12 4.94 -7.48
CA ALA A 357 14.88 5.55 -6.41
C ALA A 357 14.01 5.61 -5.15
N VAL A 358 14.39 4.87 -4.11
CA VAL A 358 13.66 4.85 -2.84
C VAL A 358 13.87 6.20 -2.14
N LEU A 359 12.82 7.03 -2.12
CA LEU A 359 12.84 8.35 -1.48
C LEU A 359 12.90 8.21 0.03
N LEU A 360 12.03 7.34 0.55
CA LEU A 360 11.98 6.94 1.93
C LEU A 360 11.50 5.50 1.97
N GLY A 361 12.33 4.65 2.52
CA GLY A 361 12.04 3.24 2.74
C GLY A 361 12.31 2.86 4.19
N THR A 362 12.05 1.61 4.49
CA THR A 362 12.35 1.03 5.78
C THR A 362 12.40 -0.47 5.71
N SER A 363 13.12 -1.07 6.65
CA SER A 363 12.91 -2.46 6.99
C SER A 363 13.24 -2.73 8.45
N ASP A 364 12.78 -3.87 8.95
CA ASP A 364 12.91 -4.23 10.35
C ASP A 364 14.35 -4.41 10.82
N TYR A 365 14.65 -3.99 12.05
CA TYR A 365 15.96 -4.21 12.62
C TYR A 365 16.06 -5.64 13.20
N TYR A 366 16.72 -6.53 12.45
CA TYR A 366 16.78 -7.98 12.73
C TYR A 366 17.05 -8.33 14.20
N TYR A 367 18.07 -7.73 14.82
CA TYR A 367 18.50 -8.09 16.17
C TYR A 367 17.46 -7.76 17.25
N LEU A 368 16.72 -6.67 17.10
CA LEU A 368 15.64 -6.32 18.02
C LEU A 368 14.39 -7.16 17.73
N ARG A 369 14.01 -7.30 16.45
CA ARG A 369 12.84 -8.11 16.05
C ARG A 369 12.96 -9.56 16.51
N ARG A 370 14.16 -10.13 16.42
CA ARG A 370 14.46 -11.51 16.85
C ARG A 370 14.88 -11.64 18.31
N GLU A 371 14.77 -10.55 19.08
CA GLU A 371 15.10 -10.51 20.51
C GLU A 371 16.53 -11.04 20.79
N LYS A 372 17.47 -10.82 19.85
CA LYS A 372 18.88 -11.21 19.98
C LYS A 372 19.64 -10.24 20.89
N ILE A 373 19.15 -9.01 21.00
CA ILE A 373 19.63 -8.00 21.95
C ILE A 373 18.45 -7.47 22.79
N PRO A 374 18.70 -7.01 24.04
CA PRO A 374 17.64 -6.46 24.88
C PRO A 374 17.20 -5.08 24.40
N THR A 375 15.91 -4.78 24.56
CA THR A 375 15.37 -3.43 24.42
C THR A 375 15.74 -2.62 25.67
N ASP A 376 16.85 -1.87 25.63
CA ASP A 376 17.33 -1.04 26.74
C ASP A 376 17.37 0.45 26.35
N THR A 377 16.27 1.16 26.63
CA THR A 377 16.14 2.60 26.37
C THR A 377 17.00 3.46 27.28
N SER A 378 17.64 2.91 28.32
CA SER A 378 18.59 3.64 29.17
C SER A 378 19.92 3.88 28.47
N ARG A 379 20.25 3.09 27.43
CA ARG A 379 21.50 3.18 26.66
C ARG A 379 21.40 4.11 25.46
N GLY A 380 20.20 4.57 25.13
CA GLY A 380 19.94 5.46 23.99
C GLY A 380 18.66 5.09 23.26
N THR A 381 18.54 5.59 22.03
CA THR A 381 17.38 5.34 21.16
C THR A 381 17.33 3.88 20.72
N VAL A 382 16.15 3.27 20.76
CA VAL A 382 15.87 1.92 20.27
C VAL A 382 14.77 2.02 19.22
N ARG A 383 14.98 1.45 18.03
CA ARG A 383 14.03 1.47 16.92
C ARG A 383 13.88 0.07 16.35
N ASP A 384 12.65 -0.42 16.29
CA ASP A 384 12.36 -1.75 15.73
C ASP A 384 12.57 -1.81 14.20
N TYR A 385 12.73 -0.66 13.55
CA TYR A 385 13.04 -0.50 12.12
C TYR A 385 13.82 0.80 11.87
N GLY A 386 14.59 0.85 10.77
CA GLY A 386 15.35 2.03 10.34
C GLY A 386 14.71 2.73 9.15
N TYR A 387 14.89 4.06 9.01
CA TYR A 387 14.52 4.77 7.79
C TYR A 387 15.70 4.72 6.81
N THR A 388 15.39 4.55 5.54
CA THR A 388 16.40 4.32 4.52
C THR A 388 16.12 5.13 3.27
N CYS A 389 17.15 5.30 2.46
CA CYS A 389 17.02 5.67 1.04
C CYS A 389 17.80 4.67 0.20
N GLY A 390 17.56 4.63 -1.11
CA GLY A 390 18.25 3.64 -1.93
C GLY A 390 17.68 3.48 -3.32
N ALA A 391 17.80 2.26 -3.85
CA ALA A 391 17.30 1.88 -5.15
C ALA A 391 16.40 0.65 -5.07
N GLU A 392 15.44 0.59 -5.97
CA GLU A 392 14.49 -0.49 -6.12
C GLU A 392 14.50 -0.98 -7.57
N ALA A 393 14.43 -2.29 -7.76
CA ALA A 393 14.18 -2.91 -9.04
C ALA A 393 12.99 -3.86 -8.89
N ALA A 394 11.96 -3.67 -9.70
CA ALA A 394 10.79 -4.55 -9.72
C ALA A 394 10.56 -5.09 -11.13
N ALA A 395 10.21 -6.36 -11.26
CA ALA A 395 9.89 -6.99 -12.52
C ALA A 395 8.68 -7.90 -12.35
N ALA A 396 7.73 -7.82 -13.27
CA ALA A 396 6.58 -8.71 -13.29
C ALA A 396 6.50 -9.43 -14.62
N LEU A 397 6.28 -10.74 -14.60
CA LEU A 397 6.02 -11.57 -15.77
C LEU A 397 4.62 -12.16 -15.65
N SER A 398 3.92 -12.27 -16.77
CA SER A 398 2.61 -12.87 -16.87
C SER A 398 2.51 -13.67 -18.16
N PHE A 399 1.88 -14.83 -18.05
CA PHE A 399 1.64 -15.73 -19.16
C PHE A 399 0.23 -16.27 -19.03
N ALA A 400 -0.55 -16.27 -20.11
CA ALA A 400 -1.88 -16.82 -20.14
C ALA A 400 -2.13 -17.55 -21.46
N THR A 401 -2.89 -18.65 -21.41
CA THR A 401 -3.27 -19.43 -22.59
C THR A 401 -4.79 -19.44 -22.75
N PRO A 402 -5.31 -19.62 -23.97
CA PRO A 402 -6.74 -19.81 -24.21
C PRO A 402 -7.32 -21.02 -23.46
N GLY A 403 -6.48 -22.01 -23.10
CA GLY A 403 -6.88 -23.19 -22.35
C GLY A 403 -7.12 -22.96 -20.85
N GLY A 404 -7.04 -21.71 -20.38
CA GLY A 404 -7.32 -21.32 -19.00
C GLY A 404 -6.12 -21.44 -18.05
N LEU A 405 -4.95 -21.92 -18.52
CA LEU A 405 -3.71 -21.89 -17.75
C LEU A 405 -3.12 -20.48 -17.77
N SER A 406 -2.78 -19.97 -16.59
CA SER A 406 -2.00 -18.74 -16.44
C SER A 406 -0.91 -18.88 -15.38
N ALA A 407 0.21 -18.19 -15.57
CA ALA A 407 1.29 -18.09 -14.60
C ALA A 407 1.74 -16.63 -14.47
N SER A 408 2.14 -16.21 -13.27
CA SER A 408 2.72 -14.90 -13.05
C SER A 408 3.87 -14.96 -12.06
N LEU A 409 4.86 -14.10 -12.24
CA LEU A 409 6.00 -13.95 -11.35
C LEU A 409 6.20 -12.46 -11.06
N ASP A 410 6.09 -12.04 -9.80
CA ASP A 410 6.47 -10.70 -9.33
C ASP A 410 7.81 -10.82 -8.60
N LEU A 411 8.81 -10.06 -9.01
CA LEU A 411 10.14 -9.99 -8.43
C LEU A 411 10.41 -8.56 -7.99
N ARG A 412 10.84 -8.37 -6.75
CA ARG A 412 11.25 -7.06 -6.23
C ARG A 412 12.55 -7.19 -5.48
N ALA A 413 13.45 -6.23 -5.68
CA ALA A 413 14.74 -6.18 -5.02
C ALA A 413 15.07 -4.74 -4.64
N TYR A 414 15.61 -4.57 -3.44
CA TYR A 414 15.84 -3.26 -2.85
C TYR A 414 17.24 -3.25 -2.25
N GLY A 415 18.00 -2.21 -2.60
CA GLY A 415 19.27 -1.88 -1.98
C GLY A 415 19.11 -0.59 -1.21
N MET A 416 19.08 -0.67 0.12
CA MET A 416 18.73 0.44 0.99
C MET A 416 19.88 0.77 1.94
N TYR A 417 20.10 2.06 2.16
CA TYR A 417 21.08 2.59 3.10
C TYR A 417 20.36 3.30 4.24
N LYS A 418 20.64 2.88 5.47
CA LYS A 418 20.06 3.46 6.69
C LYS A 418 20.65 4.84 6.94
N TYR A 419 19.82 5.83 7.26
CA TYR A 419 20.31 7.19 7.47
C TYR A 419 21.30 7.29 8.64
N PRO A 420 22.47 7.94 8.49
CA PRO A 420 23.49 8.03 9.54
C PRO A 420 23.06 8.77 10.81
N PHE A 421 22.08 9.66 10.71
CA PHE A 421 21.57 10.41 11.86
C PHE A 421 20.58 9.60 12.71
N GLN A 422 20.26 8.36 12.31
CA GLN A 422 19.40 7.43 13.06
C GLN A 422 20.20 6.46 13.94
N LYS A 423 21.22 6.99 14.63
CA LYS A 423 22.03 6.22 15.57
C LYS A 423 21.13 5.55 16.60
N GLN A 424 21.28 4.24 16.72
CA GLN A 424 20.76 3.48 17.84
C GLN A 424 21.92 3.23 18.80
N TRP A 425 21.62 2.83 20.03
CA TRP A 425 22.68 2.53 20.99
C TRP A 425 23.56 1.34 20.59
N CYS A 426 23.09 0.47 19.69
CA CYS A 426 23.77 -0.74 19.26
C CYS A 426 24.32 -0.70 17.83
N ASP A 427 23.92 0.30 17.03
CA ASP A 427 24.38 0.44 15.64
C ASP A 427 24.30 1.89 15.16
N ASP A 428 25.23 2.26 14.27
CA ASP A 428 25.28 3.61 13.69
C ASP A 428 24.43 3.68 12.41
N THR A 429 24.84 2.97 11.36
CA THR A 429 24.20 2.92 10.04
C THR A 429 24.39 1.53 9.41
N GLY A 430 24.06 1.35 8.13
CA GLY A 430 24.25 0.10 7.42
C GLY A 430 23.56 0.04 6.07
N ILE A 431 23.80 -1.07 5.37
CA ILE A 431 23.13 -1.43 4.13
C ILE A 431 22.18 -2.59 4.40
N GLU A 432 20.99 -2.51 3.84
CA GLU A 432 19.98 -3.55 3.87
C GLU A 432 19.63 -3.93 2.43
N LEU A 433 19.74 -5.23 2.14
CA LEU A 433 19.32 -5.82 0.87
C LEU A 433 18.06 -6.62 1.14
N PHE A 434 16.96 -6.27 0.48
CA PHE A 434 15.69 -6.98 0.59
C PHE A 434 15.28 -7.50 -0.79
N ALA A 435 14.69 -8.68 -0.84
CA ALA A 435 14.15 -9.25 -2.07
C ALA A 435 12.85 -10.01 -1.78
N LEU A 436 11.92 -9.93 -2.73
CA LEU A 436 10.62 -10.59 -2.72
C LEU A 436 10.40 -11.24 -4.08
N ALA A 437 9.92 -12.48 -4.08
CA ALA A 437 9.50 -13.19 -5.27
C ALA A 437 8.16 -13.87 -5.02
N ASP A 438 7.16 -13.61 -5.86
CA ASP A 438 5.83 -14.21 -5.78
C ASP A 438 5.50 -14.91 -7.11
N LEU A 439 5.54 -16.23 -7.11
CA LEU A 439 5.18 -17.06 -8.25
C LEU A 439 3.77 -17.59 -8.05
N CYS A 440 2.88 -17.36 -9.02
CA CYS A 440 1.53 -17.89 -9.04
C CYS A 440 1.31 -18.72 -10.31
N VAL A 441 0.63 -19.85 -10.18
CA VAL A 441 0.14 -20.66 -11.31
C VAL A 441 -1.33 -20.95 -11.06
N GLU A 442 -2.17 -20.63 -12.02
CA GLU A 442 -3.62 -20.76 -11.94
C GLU A 442 -4.19 -21.51 -13.13
N TYR A 443 -5.32 -22.17 -12.89
CA TYR A 443 -6.15 -22.76 -13.92
C TYR A 443 -7.59 -22.21 -13.78
N ALA A 444 -8.14 -21.70 -14.87
CA ALA A 444 -9.52 -21.24 -14.95
C ALA A 444 -10.48 -22.44 -14.88
N VAL A 445 -11.34 -22.45 -13.87
CA VAL A 445 -12.40 -23.45 -13.69
C VAL A 445 -13.70 -22.98 -14.36
N SER A 446 -13.89 -21.67 -14.44
CA SER A 446 -14.94 -20.98 -15.20
C SER A 446 -14.42 -19.62 -15.67
N ASP A 447 -15.25 -18.86 -16.39
CA ASP A 447 -14.93 -17.49 -16.81
C ASP A 447 -14.69 -16.55 -15.61
N THR A 448 -15.21 -16.87 -14.44
CA THR A 448 -15.15 -16.04 -13.23
C THR A 448 -14.30 -16.63 -12.12
N ILE A 449 -14.02 -17.94 -12.12
CA ILE A 449 -13.34 -18.63 -11.03
C ILE A 449 -12.09 -19.34 -11.54
N SER A 450 -10.94 -19.07 -10.92
CA SER A 450 -9.73 -19.90 -11.06
C SER A 450 -9.31 -20.50 -9.73
N MET A 451 -8.58 -21.61 -9.81
CA MET A 451 -7.86 -22.20 -8.69
C MET A 451 -6.38 -22.11 -8.97
N GLY A 452 -5.59 -21.82 -7.93
CA GLY A 452 -4.16 -21.62 -8.10
C GLY A 452 -3.33 -22.11 -6.94
N ILE A 453 -2.05 -22.20 -7.23
CA ILE A 453 -0.98 -22.38 -6.25
C ILE A 453 -0.08 -21.15 -6.33
N SER A 454 0.40 -20.69 -5.18
CA SER A 454 1.42 -19.66 -5.13
C SER A 454 2.55 -20.03 -4.20
N ASN A 455 3.72 -19.52 -4.55
CA ASN A 455 4.88 -19.55 -3.71
C ASN A 455 5.48 -18.16 -3.59
N THR A 456 5.59 -17.69 -2.36
CA THR A 456 6.21 -16.41 -2.04
C THR A 456 7.51 -16.65 -1.27
N ILE A 457 8.59 -16.02 -1.71
CA ILE A 457 9.89 -16.03 -1.06
C ILE A 457 10.23 -14.61 -0.71
N PHE A 458 10.64 -14.40 0.53
CA PHE A 458 11.20 -13.14 0.97
C PHE A 458 12.57 -13.41 1.56
N ALA A 459 13.55 -12.56 1.24
CA ALA A 459 14.90 -12.67 1.76
C ALA A 459 15.43 -11.29 2.10
N LYS A 460 16.16 -11.21 3.20
CA LYS A 460 16.80 -9.98 3.64
C LYS A 460 18.20 -10.27 4.14
N THR A 461 19.14 -9.37 3.85
CA THR A 461 20.49 -9.36 4.41
C THR A 461 20.85 -7.96 4.86
N CYS A 462 21.36 -7.84 6.08
CA CYS A 462 21.76 -6.58 6.71
C CYS A 462 23.27 -6.57 6.96
N PHE A 463 23.87 -5.41 6.70
CA PHE A 463 25.26 -5.06 6.99
C PHE A 463 25.24 -3.79 7.83
N PHE A 464 25.06 -3.93 9.13
CA PHE A 464 25.05 -2.80 10.07
C PHE A 464 26.45 -2.54 10.62
N ASP A 465 26.76 -1.27 10.84
CA ASP A 465 27.99 -0.87 11.51
C ASP A 465 27.95 -1.38 12.97
N GLU A 466 29.08 -1.88 13.46
CA GLU A 466 29.27 -2.37 14.83
C GLU A 466 28.47 -3.64 15.20
N MET A 467 27.69 -4.19 14.27
CA MET A 467 26.94 -5.44 14.46
C MET A 467 27.36 -6.49 13.42
N PRO A 468 27.27 -7.79 13.74
CA PRO A 468 27.53 -8.83 12.75
C PRO A 468 26.55 -8.73 11.57
N ASN A 469 26.93 -9.31 10.43
CA ASN A 469 25.99 -9.45 9.31
C ASN A 469 24.89 -10.45 9.68
N ALA A 470 23.67 -10.18 9.23
CA ALA A 470 22.52 -11.06 9.41
C ALA A 470 21.78 -11.28 8.10
N SER A 471 21.41 -12.52 7.82
CA SER A 471 20.61 -12.91 6.65
C SER A 471 19.43 -13.77 7.10
N TYR A 472 18.24 -13.48 6.61
CA TYR A 472 17.04 -14.22 6.96
C TYR A 472 16.08 -14.29 5.79
N ALA A 473 15.34 -15.38 5.70
CA ALA A 473 14.42 -15.62 4.62
C ALA A 473 13.18 -16.35 5.11
N LEU A 474 12.07 -16.13 4.42
CA LEU A 474 10.79 -16.79 4.63
C LEU A 474 10.32 -17.38 3.30
N TYR A 475 9.95 -18.65 3.32
CA TYR A 475 9.29 -19.33 2.23
C TYR A 475 7.83 -19.59 2.61
N SER A 476 6.90 -19.22 1.74
CA SER A 476 5.47 -19.40 1.94
C SER A 476 4.86 -20.10 0.72
N GLY A 477 4.10 -21.17 0.94
CA GLY A 477 3.35 -21.87 -0.10
C GLY A 477 1.87 -21.83 0.20
N SER A 478 1.03 -21.50 -0.78
CA SER A 478 -0.42 -21.47 -0.60
C SER A 478 -1.19 -22.03 -1.79
N VAL A 479 -2.38 -22.56 -1.50
CA VAL A 479 -3.41 -22.90 -2.49
C VAL A 479 -4.56 -21.93 -2.32
N TYR A 480 -5.21 -21.56 -3.42
CA TYR A 480 -6.24 -20.53 -3.37
C TYR A 480 -7.26 -20.66 -4.49
N THR A 481 -8.37 -19.95 -4.29
CA THR A 481 -9.40 -19.69 -5.30
C THR A 481 -9.45 -18.19 -5.55
N ARG A 482 -9.52 -17.79 -6.82
CA ARG A 482 -9.66 -16.41 -7.26
C ARG A 482 -10.98 -16.23 -7.99
N ILE A 483 -11.72 -15.21 -7.61
CA ILE A 483 -12.95 -14.76 -8.25
C ILE A 483 -12.62 -13.47 -9.01
N ARG A 484 -12.83 -13.48 -10.33
CA ARG A 484 -12.71 -12.31 -11.21
C ARG A 484 -14.11 -11.71 -11.40
N PHE A 485 -14.21 -10.41 -11.16
CA PHE A 485 -15.46 -9.65 -11.33
C PHE A 485 -15.52 -8.92 -12.67
N ILE A 486 -14.34 -8.62 -13.23
CA ILE A 486 -14.12 -7.91 -14.50
C ILE A 486 -12.90 -8.52 -15.17
#